data_AF-A0A8D6U9M5-F1
#
_entry.id   AF-A0A8D6U9M5-F1
#
_cell.length_a   1.000
_cell.length_b   1.000
_cell.length_c   1.000
_cell.angle_alpha   90.00
_cell.angle_beta   90.00
_cell.angle_gamma   90.00
#
_symmetry.space_group_name_H-M   'P 1'
#
loop_
_entity.id
_entity.type
_entity.pdbx_description
1 polymer ?
#
loop_
_entity_poly.entity_id
_entity_poly.type
_entity_poly.pdbx_seq_one_letter_code
_entity_poly.pdbx_strand_id
1 'polypeptide(L)' 'MDLDVVDAQILEGTQLHKKDFDEDELFSASVDVRAKLNDRTEVIIEIQVRK' A
#
# COMPACT_ATOMS: atom_id res chain seq x y z
N MET A 1 12.47 -6.30 12.11
CA MET A 1 11.28 -7.05 12.58
C MET A 1 10.74 -7.73 11.34
N ASP A 2 10.65 -9.05 11.36
CA ASP A 2 10.01 -9.79 10.28
C ASP A 2 8.50 -9.79 10.54
N LEU A 3 7.73 -9.31 9.56
CA LEU A 3 6.27 -9.40 9.60
C LEU A 3 5.86 -10.76 9.06
N ASP A 4 5.18 -11.54 9.90
CA ASP A 4 4.72 -12.88 9.56
C ASP A 4 3.42 -12.80 8.73
N VAL A 5 3.60 -12.46 7.45
CA VAL A 5 2.53 -12.22 6.48
C VAL A 5 2.02 -13.55 5.91
N VAL A 6 0.71 -13.76 5.98
CA VAL A 6 0.04 -14.94 5.42
C VAL A 6 -0.60 -14.69 4.06
N ASP A 7 -1.01 -13.46 3.80
CA ASP A 7 -1.69 -13.07 2.57
C ASP A 7 -1.47 -11.58 2.30
N ALA A 8 -1.45 -11.21 1.02
CA ALA A 8 -1.33 -9.84 0.57
C ALA A 8 -2.20 -9.60 -0.67
N GLN A 9 -3.04 -8.55 -0.61
CA GLN A 9 -3.99 -8.21 -1.65
C GLN A 9 -3.89 -6.74 -2.02
N ILE A 10 -3.85 -6.46 -3.33
CA ILE A 10 -4.02 -5.10 -3.86
C ILE A 10 -5.47 -4.65 -3.66
N LEU A 11 -5.66 -3.47 -3.07
CA LEU A 11 -6.96 -2.84 -2.92
C LEU A 11 -7.26 -2.00 -4.15
N GLU A 12 -7.91 -2.61 -5.15
CA GLU A 12 -8.28 -1.89 -6.37
C GLU A 12 -9.33 -0.79 -6.08
N GLY A 13 -9.09 0.41 -6.59
CA GLY A 13 -10.07 1.50 -6.64
C GLY A 13 -10.32 2.28 -5.35
N THR A 14 -9.65 1.94 -4.23
CA THR A 14 -9.76 2.70 -2.98
C THR A 14 -8.37 3.08 -2.49
N GLN A 15 -7.90 4.27 -2.87
CA GLN A 15 -6.77 4.88 -2.19
C GLN A 15 -7.28 5.40 -0.83
N LEU A 16 -6.87 4.75 0.25
CA LEU A 16 -7.30 5.02 1.63
C LEU A 16 -6.73 6.34 2.16
N HIS A 17 -5.63 6.82 1.57
CA HIS A 17 -5.07 8.14 1.82
C HIS A 17 -4.71 8.83 0.51
N LYS A 18 -5.35 9.94 0.18
CA LYS A 18 -4.82 10.86 -0.82
C LYS A 18 -3.75 11.72 -0.16
N LYS A 19 -2.48 11.34 -0.32
CA LYS A 19 -1.42 12.33 -0.28
C LYS A 19 -1.43 13.01 -1.65
N ASP A 20 -1.69 14.31 -1.68
CA ASP A 20 -1.50 15.09 -2.91
C ASP A 20 -0.01 15.02 -3.25
N PHE A 21 0.30 14.40 -4.39
CA PHE A 21 1.68 14.35 -4.88
C PHE A 21 2.10 15.78 -5.20
N ASP A 22 3.26 16.22 -4.69
CA ASP A 22 3.86 17.47 -5.14
C ASP A 22 4.15 17.30 -6.64
N GLU A 23 3.79 18.28 -7.48
CA GLU A 23 3.84 18.16 -8.95
C GLU A 23 5.26 17.93 -9.53
N ASP A 24 6.30 17.99 -8.69
CA ASP A 24 7.69 17.64 -9.00
C ASP A 24 8.01 16.13 -8.83
N GLU A 25 7.04 15.29 -8.43
CA GLU A 25 7.32 13.95 -7.88
C GLU A 25 7.54 12.85 -8.93
N LEU A 26 8.60 12.08 -8.66
CA LEU A 26 9.14 10.96 -9.44
C LEU A 26 8.18 9.75 -9.57
N PHE A 27 6.98 9.82 -9.01
CA PHE A 27 6.03 8.71 -8.92
C PHE A 27 4.80 8.98 -9.80
N SER A 28 4.33 7.94 -10.47
CA SER A 28 3.27 8.00 -11.50
C SER A 28 1.93 7.45 -11.04
N ALA A 29 1.91 6.72 -9.92
CA ALA A 29 0.71 6.13 -9.31
C ALA A 29 1.00 5.71 -7.86
N SER A 30 -0.05 5.57 -7.05
CA SER A 30 -0.03 4.82 -5.78
C SER A 30 -0.98 3.64 -5.83
N VAL A 31 -0.65 2.61 -5.06
CA VAL A 31 -1.46 1.40 -4.88
C VAL A 31 -1.47 1.04 -3.41
N ASP A 32 -2.65 0.80 -2.85
CA ASP A 32 -2.79 0.27 -1.50
C ASP A 32 -2.76 -1.26 -1.51
N VAL A 33 -2.04 -1.83 -0.55
CA VAL A 33 -1.95 -3.27 -0.32
C VAL A 33 -2.41 -3.55 1.10
N ARG A 34 -3.33 -4.50 1.23
CA ARG A 34 -3.69 -5.09 2.50
C ARG A 34 -2.87 -6.36 2.72
N ALA A 35 -2.05 -6.36 3.76
CA ALA A 35 -1.36 -7.54 4.25
C ALA A 35 -2.09 -8.10 5.47
N LYS A 36 -2.30 -9.41 5.50
CA LYS A 36 -2.82 -10.12 6.65
C LYS A 36 -1.69 -10.84 7.36
N LEU A 37 -1.61 -10.68 8.68
CA LEU A 37 -0.63 -11.36 9.51
C LEU A 37 -1.20 -12.64 10.13
N ASN A 38 -0.33 -13.54 10.59
CA ASN A 38 -0.72 -14.80 11.22
C ASN A 38 -1.60 -14.62 12.47
N ASP A 39 -1.43 -13.53 13.21
CA ASP A 39 -2.24 -13.17 14.37
C ASP A 39 -3.62 -12.55 14.02
N ARG A 40 -3.94 -12.49 12.71
CA ARG A 40 -5.14 -11.87 12.11
C ARG A 40 -5.12 -10.34 12.09
N THR A 41 -4.03 -9.69 12.46
CA THR A 41 -3.85 -8.26 12.24
C THR A 41 -3.86 -7.97 10.73
N GLU A 42 -4.52 -6.88 10.34
CA GLU A 42 -4.47 -6.35 8.98
C GLU A 42 -3.61 -5.08 8.97
N VAL A 43 -2.71 -5.00 8.00
CA VAL A 43 -1.84 -3.83 7.76
C VAL A 43 -2.15 -3.29 6.37
N ILE A 44 -2.36 -1.99 6.28
CA ILE A 44 -2.47 -1.28 5.00
C ILE A 44 -1.12 -0.62 4.68
N ILE A 45 -0.61 -0.88 3.48
CA ILE A 45 0.65 -0.33 2.98
C ILE A 45 0.36 0.40 1.68
N GLU A 46 0.74 1.68 1.60
CA GLU A 46 0.74 2.42 0.34
C GLU A 46 2.07 2.21 -0.39
N ILE A 47 2.00 1.80 -1.65
CA ILE A 47 3.15 1.64 -2.54
C ILE A 47 3.11 2.72 -3.60
N GLN A 48 4.16 3.52 -3.69
CA GLN A 48 4.34 4.51 -4.75
C GLN A 48 5.14 3.92 -5.92
N VAL A 49 4.61 4.04 -7.13
CA VAL A 49 5.18 3.45 -8.34
C VAL A 49 5.78 4.52 -9.23
N ARG A 50 7.08 4.43 -9.46
CA ARG A 50 7.84 5.25 -10.42
C ARG A 50 7.93 4.55 -11.78
N LYS A 51 7.82 5.32 -12.87
CA LYS A 51 8.14 4.85 -14.23
C LYS A 51 9.65 4.81 -14.46
#